data_AF-A0A7V3ABY1-F1
#
_entry.id   AF-A0A7V3ABY1-F1
#
_cell.length_a   1.000
_cell.length_b   1.000
_cell.length_c   1.000
_cell.angle_alpha   90.00
_cell.angle_beta   90.00
_cell.angle_gamma   90.00
#
_symmetry.space_group_name_H-M   'P 1'
#
loop_
_entity.id
_entity.type
_entity.pdbx_description
1 polymer ?
#
loop_
_entity_poly.entity_id
_entity_poly.type
_entity_poly.pdbx_seq_one_letter_code
_entity_poly.pdbx_strand_id
1 'polypeptide(L)'
;MQRVPTLTGIAGHFKGESLRLEYGKTITVGRSREADFCLRRSEAYRALSPAEQETDRAAKTVSGKHFQVTMYNLHSIEIRNLSPNGTWVDGQRIDAVMIDDISQRAHEIRFGEQETIRLEMQAHEDA
;
A
#
# COMPACT_ATOMS: atom_id res chain seq x y z
N MET A 1 -3.22 24.09 -0.67
CA MET A 1 -2.34 22.91 -0.67
C MET A 1 -2.39 22.25 0.69
N GLN A 2 -3.33 21.34 0.86
CA GLN A 2 -3.37 20.49 2.04
C GLN A 2 -2.35 19.36 1.86
N ARG A 3 -1.50 19.12 2.87
CA ARG A 3 -0.64 17.93 2.88
C ARG A 3 -1.40 16.79 3.53
N VAL A 4 -1.48 15.66 2.85
CA VAL A 4 -2.24 14.49 3.29
C VAL A 4 -1.33 13.25 3.24
N PRO A 5 -1.35 12.38 4.27
CA PRO A 5 -0.67 11.09 4.19
C PRO A 5 -1.16 10.31 2.98
N THR A 6 -0.23 9.88 2.13
CA THR A 6 -0.53 9.24 0.85
C THR A 6 0.32 7.99 0.72
N LEU A 7 -0.31 6.90 0.29
CA LEU A 7 0.37 5.70 -0.17
C LEU A 7 0.70 5.86 -1.65
N THR A 8 1.97 5.76 -2.01
CA THR A 8 2.43 5.83 -3.40
C THR A 8 3.23 4.59 -3.73
N GLY A 9 2.82 3.81 -4.72
CA GLY A 9 3.60 2.66 -5.16
C GLY A 9 4.86 3.12 -5.89
N ILE A 10 6.01 2.62 -5.45
CA ILE A 10 7.33 2.98 -6.00
C ILE A 10 8.03 1.82 -6.71
N ALA A 11 7.56 0.59 -6.48
CA ALA A 11 8.03 -0.62 -7.17
C ALA A 11 6.91 -1.65 -7.33
N GLY A 12 7.15 -2.65 -8.17
CA GLY A 12 6.18 -3.70 -8.48
C GLY A 12 4.99 -3.20 -9.29
N HIS A 13 3.87 -3.89 -9.16
CA HIS A 13 2.62 -3.58 -9.86
C HIS A 13 1.98 -2.27 -9.41
N PHE A 14 2.18 -1.88 -8.15
CA PHE A 14 1.65 -0.62 -7.64
C PHE A 14 2.43 0.61 -8.14
N LYS A 15 3.56 0.44 -8.84
CA LYS A 15 4.41 1.55 -9.26
C LYS A 15 3.65 2.61 -10.05
N GLY A 16 3.67 3.85 -9.54
CA GLY A 16 2.99 5.00 -10.13
C GLY A 16 1.56 5.23 -9.63
N GLU A 17 0.97 4.25 -8.95
CA GLU A 17 -0.34 4.38 -8.33
C GLU A 17 -0.24 5.13 -7.00
N SER A 18 -1.30 5.88 -6.64
CA SER A 18 -1.37 6.57 -5.35
C SER A 18 -2.76 6.52 -4.73
N LEU A 19 -2.81 6.52 -3.41
CA LEU A 19 -4.04 6.55 -2.63
C LEU A 19 -3.88 7.46 -1.41
N ARG A 20 -4.72 8.49 -1.31
CA ARG A 20 -4.79 9.39 -0.15
C ARG A 20 -5.40 8.65 1.04
N LEU A 21 -4.81 8.78 2.22
CA LEU A 21 -5.42 8.32 3.45
C LEU A 21 -6.43 9.34 3.94
N GLU A 22 -7.55 8.84 4.46
CA GLU A 22 -8.59 9.66 5.06
C GLU A 22 -8.69 9.38 6.56
N TYR A 23 -8.92 10.44 7.33
CA TYR A 23 -9.09 10.35 8.78
C TYR A 23 -10.22 9.40 9.15
N GLY A 24 -9.95 8.50 10.10
CA GLY A 24 -10.89 7.53 10.63
C GLY A 24 -11.19 6.35 9.69
N LYS A 25 -10.60 6.31 8.49
CA LYS A 25 -10.81 5.20 7.56
C LYS A 25 -9.73 4.15 7.72
N THR A 26 -10.17 2.90 7.65
CA THR A 26 -9.31 1.74 7.44
C THR A 26 -9.37 1.39 5.97
N ILE A 27 -8.21 1.35 5.32
CA ILE A 27 -8.08 0.87 3.96
C ILE A 27 -7.37 -0.47 3.95
N THR A 28 -7.70 -1.30 2.98
CA THR A 28 -7.04 -2.58 2.75
C THR A 28 -6.22 -2.52 1.46
N VAL A 29 -4.98 -2.98 1.53
CA VAL A 29 -4.10 -3.12 0.38
C VAL A 29 -3.96 -4.59 0.04
N GLY A 30 -4.06 -4.96 -1.24
CA GLY A 30 -3.88 -6.35 -1.64
C GLY A 30 -4.24 -6.63 -3.10
N ARG A 31 -4.29 -7.93 -3.42
CA ARG A 31 -4.56 -8.41 -4.79
C ARG A 31 -6.03 -8.40 -5.16
N SER A 32 -6.93 -8.61 -4.20
CA SER A 32 -8.36 -8.77 -4.47
C SER A 32 -8.97 -7.48 -4.99
N ARG A 33 -9.97 -7.57 -5.88
CA ARG A 33 -10.79 -6.42 -6.30
C ARG A 33 -11.60 -5.82 -5.14
N GLU A 34 -11.75 -6.54 -4.04
CA GLU A 34 -12.37 -6.05 -2.81
C GLU A 34 -11.44 -5.20 -1.93
N ALA A 35 -10.12 -5.21 -2.18
CA ALA A 35 -9.20 -4.31 -1.49
C ALA A 35 -9.41 -2.87 -1.99
N ASP A 36 -9.22 -1.87 -1.13
CA ASP A 36 -9.33 -0.45 -1.49
C ASP A 36 -8.18 -0.04 -2.42
N PHE A 37 -6.95 -0.43 -2.06
CA PHE A 37 -5.78 -0.30 -2.93
C PHE A 37 -5.42 -1.65 -3.55
N CYS A 38 -5.78 -1.83 -4.82
CA CYS A 38 -5.90 -3.15 -5.44
C CYS A 38 -4.90 -3.37 -6.58
N LEU A 39 -4.07 -4.41 -6.46
CA LEU A 39 -3.10 -4.80 -7.49
C LEU A 39 -3.78 -5.07 -8.84
N ARG A 40 -4.91 -5.79 -8.84
CA ARG A 40 -5.66 -6.11 -10.07
C ARG A 40 -6.29 -4.89 -10.75
N ARG A 41 -6.33 -3.74 -10.08
CA ARG A 41 -6.78 -2.47 -10.65
C ARG A 41 -5.63 -1.58 -11.12
N SER A 42 -4.38 -1.88 -10.72
CA SER A 42 -3.22 -1.13 -11.17
C SER A 42 -3.10 -1.15 -12.69
N GLU A 43 -2.62 -0.04 -13.26
CA GLU A 43 -2.32 0.07 -14.68
C GLU A 43 -1.32 -1.00 -15.13
N ALA A 44 -0.27 -1.23 -14.33
CA ALA A 44 0.78 -2.20 -14.65
C ALA A 44 0.22 -3.63 -14.80
N TYR A 45 -0.65 -4.07 -13.89
CA TYR A 45 -1.27 -5.40 -13.99
C TYR A 45 -2.29 -5.49 -15.14
N ARG A 46 -3.04 -4.41 -15.41
CA ARG A 46 -4.02 -4.36 -16.50
C ARG A 46 -3.40 -4.34 -17.88
N ALA A 47 -2.16 -3.85 -18.01
CA ALA A 47 -1.41 -3.86 -19.26
C ALA A 47 -0.96 -5.27 -19.67
N LEU A 48 -0.89 -6.22 -18.73
CA LEU A 48 -0.56 -7.62 -19.01
C LEU A 48 -1.69 -8.32 -19.77
N SER A 49 -1.33 -9.19 -20.71
CA SER A 49 -2.28 -10.09 -21.36
C SER A 49 -2.85 -11.11 -20.37
N PRO A 50 -4.01 -11.74 -20.67
CA PRO A 50 -4.59 -12.77 -19.79
C PRO A 50 -3.64 -13.94 -19.47
N ALA A 51 -2.78 -14.34 -20.42
CA ALA A 51 -1.83 -15.43 -20.22
C ALA A 51 -0.68 -15.02 -19.27
N GLU A 52 -0.21 -13.77 -19.38
CA GLU A 52 0.79 -13.21 -18.47
C GLU A 52 0.22 -13.05 -17.06
N GLN A 53 -1.01 -12.53 -16.93
CA GLN A 53 -1.71 -12.42 -15.64
C GLN A 53 -1.85 -13.78 -14.93
N GLU A 54 -2.14 -14.84 -15.69
CA GLU A 54 -2.26 -16.19 -15.12
C GLU A 54 -0.92 -16.75 -14.64
N THR A 55 0.20 -16.34 -15.25
CA THR A 55 1.54 -16.86 -14.93
C THR A 55 2.37 -15.94 -14.04
N ASP A 56 1.85 -14.75 -13.73
CA ASP A 56 2.49 -13.75 -12.88
C ASP A 56 2.65 -14.25 -11.43
N ARG A 57 3.88 -14.68 -11.13
CA ARG A 57 4.25 -15.18 -9.80
C ARG A 57 4.30 -14.07 -8.76
N ALA A 58 4.78 -12.89 -9.14
CA ALA A 58 4.91 -11.77 -8.23
C ALA A 58 3.53 -11.35 -7.71
N ALA A 59 2.53 -11.19 -8.59
CA ALA A 59 1.16 -10.93 -8.18
C ALA A 59 0.57 -12.07 -7.32
N LYS A 60 0.96 -13.33 -7.55
CA LYS A 60 0.51 -14.47 -6.73
C LYS A 60 1.05 -14.45 -5.30
N THR A 61 2.20 -13.81 -5.06
CA THR A 61 2.73 -13.60 -3.69
C THR A 61 1.97 -12.53 -2.90
N VAL A 62 1.15 -11.71 -3.57
CA VAL A 62 0.30 -10.72 -2.91
C VAL A 62 -1.03 -11.38 -2.51
N SER A 63 -1.28 -11.48 -1.20
CA SER A 63 -2.57 -11.95 -0.67
C SER A 63 -3.75 -11.08 -1.11
N GLY A 64 -4.96 -11.66 -1.12
CA GLY A 64 -6.19 -10.95 -1.53
C GLY A 64 -6.41 -9.67 -0.72
N LYS A 65 -6.25 -9.76 0.60
CA LYS A 65 -6.10 -8.64 1.53
C LYS A 65 -4.76 -8.85 2.23
N HIS A 66 -3.77 -8.02 1.92
CA HIS A 66 -2.37 -8.25 2.31
C HIS A 66 -2.03 -7.57 3.63
N PHE A 67 -2.39 -6.30 3.74
CA PHE A 67 -2.28 -5.52 4.96
C PHE A 67 -3.38 -4.47 5.00
N GLN A 68 -3.58 -3.90 6.17
CA GLN A 68 -4.46 -2.77 6.41
C GLN A 68 -3.68 -1.56 6.84
N VAL A 69 -4.20 -0.38 6.48
CA VAL A 69 -3.73 0.90 6.98
C VAL A 69 -4.91 1.63 7.57
N THR A 70 -4.82 2.02 8.84
CA THR A 70 -5.86 2.79 9.53
C THR A 70 -5.28 4.12 9.95
N MET A 71 -5.80 5.21 9.40
CA MET A 71 -5.40 6.55 9.80
C MET A 71 -6.32 7.04 10.93
N TYR A 72 -5.88 6.93 12.18
CA TYR A 72 -6.61 7.52 13.30
C TYR A 72 -6.41 9.03 13.36
N ASN A 73 -5.19 9.50 13.13
CA ASN A 73 -4.81 10.91 12.99
C ASN A 73 -3.38 11.00 12.40
N LEU A 74 -2.85 12.21 12.25
CA LEU A 74 -1.50 12.43 11.69
C LEU A 74 -0.35 11.91 12.57
N HIS A 75 -0.59 11.61 13.84
CA HIS A 75 0.39 11.02 14.75
C HIS A 75 0.07 9.56 15.08
N SER A 76 -0.83 8.95 14.32
CA SER A 76 -1.36 7.63 14.64
C SER A 76 -1.92 6.99 13.38
N ILE A 77 -1.03 6.39 12.60
CA ILE A 77 -1.39 5.54 11.46
C ILE A 77 -0.98 4.11 11.80
N GLU A 78 -1.94 3.21 11.95
CA GLU A 78 -1.66 1.78 12.15
C GLU A 78 -1.44 1.12 10.79
N ILE A 79 -0.39 0.31 10.67
CA ILE A 79 -0.21 -0.64 9.58
C ILE A 79 -0.27 -2.04 10.19
N ARG A 80 -1.16 -2.89 9.68
CA ARG A 80 -1.39 -4.24 10.20
C ARG A 80 -1.25 -5.27 9.09
N ASN A 81 -0.37 -6.24 9.30
CA ASN A 81 -0.22 -7.37 8.39
C ASN A 81 -1.42 -8.31 8.48
N LEU A 82 -1.93 -8.73 7.32
CA LEU A 82 -2.96 -9.77 7.19
C LEU A 82 -2.47 -10.97 6.38
N SER A 83 -1.26 -10.90 5.83
CA SER A 83 -0.73 -11.89 4.91
C SER A 83 0.16 -12.92 5.63
N PRO A 84 0.06 -14.21 5.28
CA PRO A 84 1.05 -15.21 5.71
C PRO A 84 2.44 -14.92 5.13
N ASN A 85 2.52 -14.23 3.98
CA ASN A 85 3.78 -13.87 3.35
C ASN A 85 4.48 -12.71 4.08
N GLY A 86 3.78 -12.01 4.98
CA GLY A 86 4.32 -10.94 5.79
C GLY A 86 4.26 -9.57 5.12
N THR A 87 4.34 -8.55 5.97
CA THR A 87 4.49 -7.15 5.57
C THR A 87 5.72 -6.59 6.29
N TRP A 88 6.49 -5.75 5.62
CA TRP A 88 7.66 -5.09 6.19
C TRP A 88 7.48 -3.59 6.15
N VAL A 89 7.82 -2.91 7.24
CA VAL A 89 7.86 -1.46 7.32
C VAL A 89 9.27 -1.04 7.71
N ASP A 90 9.90 -0.19 6.89
CA ASP A 90 11.28 0.27 7.06
C ASP A 90 12.28 -0.88 7.27
N GLY A 91 12.07 -1.98 6.55
CA GLY A 91 12.91 -3.19 6.60
C GLY A 91 12.59 -4.16 7.74
N GLN A 92 11.70 -3.82 8.67
CA GLN A 92 11.29 -4.70 9.76
C GLN A 92 9.99 -5.42 9.44
N ARG A 93 9.94 -6.75 9.63
CA ARG A 93 8.71 -7.52 9.48
C ARG A 93 7.76 -7.19 10.64
N ILE A 94 6.49 -6.97 10.34
CA ILE A 94 5.50 -6.56 11.33
C ILE A 94 4.27 -7.48 11.33
N ASP A 95 3.66 -7.63 12.49
CA ASP A 95 2.25 -8.03 12.62
C ASP A 95 1.36 -6.78 12.69
N ALA A 96 1.77 -5.78 13.47
CA ALA A 96 1.23 -4.43 13.46
C ALA A 96 2.31 -3.42 13.88
N VAL A 97 2.21 -2.18 13.39
CA VAL A 97 3.06 -1.06 13.79
C VAL A 97 2.27 0.24 13.78
N MET A 98 2.57 1.13 14.71
CA MET A 98 2.06 2.49 14.73
C MET A 98 3.10 3.44 14.16
N ILE A 99 2.70 4.25 13.18
CA ILE A 99 3.49 5.36 12.64
C ILE A 99 3.00 6.65 13.28
N ASP A 100 3.90 7.35 13.97
CA ASP A 100 3.64 8.60 14.70
C ASP A 100 4.44 9.80 14.18
N ASP A 101 5.35 9.56 13.22
CA ASP A 101 6.32 10.51 12.67
C ASP A 101 6.14 10.77 11.15
N ILE A 102 4.96 10.49 10.59
CA ILE A 102 4.67 10.67 9.15
C ILE A 102 4.87 12.11 8.64
N SER A 103 4.78 13.10 9.53
CA SER A 103 5.04 14.51 9.20
C SER A 103 6.53 14.83 9.03
N GLN A 104 7.40 13.97 9.55
CA GLN A 104 8.86 14.16 9.60
C GLN A 104 9.57 13.36 8.51
N ARG A 105 9.11 12.13 8.23
CA ARG A 105 9.74 11.27 7.23
C ARG A 105 8.74 10.39 6.49
N ALA A 106 9.20 9.85 5.36
CA ALA A 106 8.51 8.81 4.63
C ALA A 106 8.85 7.43 5.20
N HIS A 107 7.90 6.50 5.06
CA HIS A 107 8.08 5.09 5.43
C HIS A 107 7.93 4.20 4.23
N GLU A 108 8.75 3.16 4.17
CA GLU A 108 8.70 2.18 3.10
C GLU A 108 7.97 0.93 3.58
N ILE A 109 6.92 0.54 2.85
CA ILE A 109 6.13 -0.66 3.10
C ILE A 109 6.42 -1.65 1.98
N ARG A 110 7.05 -2.78 2.32
CA ARG A 110 7.36 -3.86 1.38
C ARG A 110 6.48 -5.06 1.66
N PHE A 111 6.00 -5.71 0.60
CA PHE A 111 5.11 -6.86 0.69
C PHE A 111 5.12 -7.67 -0.60
N GLY A 112 4.69 -8.93 -0.51
CA GLY A 112 4.89 -9.87 -1.62
C GLY A 112 6.37 -9.96 -2.01
N GLU A 113 6.63 -10.32 -3.27
CA GLU A 113 8.00 -10.49 -3.76
C GLU A 113 8.65 -9.17 -4.22
N GLN A 114 7.87 -8.27 -4.82
CA GLN A 114 8.40 -7.10 -5.54
C GLN A 114 7.69 -5.79 -5.22
N GLU A 115 6.65 -5.81 -4.38
CA GLU A 115 5.86 -4.61 -4.13
C GLU A 115 6.50 -3.74 -3.06
N THR A 116 6.59 -2.45 -3.38
CA THR A 116 7.00 -1.41 -2.44
C THR A 116 6.09 -0.21 -2.57
N ILE A 117 5.49 0.20 -1.45
CA ILE A 117 4.69 1.41 -1.32
C ILE A 117 5.40 2.34 -0.35
N ARG A 118 5.47 3.63 -0.70
CA ARG A 118 5.92 4.70 0.18
C ARG A 118 4.72 5.36 0.83
N LEU A 119 4.71 5.46 2.15
CA LEU A 119 3.78 6.26 2.93
C LEU A 119 4.45 7.59 3.28
N GLU A 120 3.93 8.71 2.77
CA GLU A 120 4.50 10.05 3.03
C GLU A 120 3.45 11.16 2.97
N MET A 121 3.78 12.33 3.54
CA MET A 121 2.95 13.53 3.43
C MET A 121 3.13 14.19 2.06
N GLN A 122 2.14 14.05 1.18
CA GLN A 122 2.13 14.70 -0.14
C GLN A 122 1.22 15.92 -0.19
N ALA A 123 1.62 16.95 -0.93
CA ALA A 123 0.76 18.10 -1.21
C ALA A 123 -0.24 17.71 -2.30
N HIS A 124 -1.52 17.93 -2.02
CA HIS A 124 -2.58 17.80 -3.01
C HIS A 124 -3.18 19.19 -3.27
N GLU A 125 -3.46 19.47 -4.54
CA GLU A 125 -4.31 20.60 -4.90
C GLU A 125 -5.75 20.19 -4.62
N ASP A 126 -6.47 21.03 -3.88
CA ASP A 126 -7.90 20.88 -3.67
C ASP A 126 -8.57 21.18 -5.02
N ALA A 127 -9.28 20.19 -5.56
CA ALA A 127 -10.05 20.33 -6.80
C ALA A 127 -11.35 21.10 -6.55
#